data_AF-A0A0N4ZHN6-F1
#
_entry.id   AF-A0A0N4ZHN6-F1
#
_cell.length_a   1.000
_cell.length_b   1.000
_cell.length_c   1.000
_cell.angle_alpha   90.00
_cell.angle_beta   90.00
_cell.angle_gamma   90.00
#
_symmetry.space_group_name_H-M   'P 1'
#
loop_
_entity.id
_entity.type
_entity.pdbx_description
1 polymer ?
#
loop_
_entity_poly.entity_id
_entity_poly.type
_entity_poly.pdbx_seq_one_letter_code
_entity_poly.pdbx_strand_id
1 'polypeptide(L)'
;MNEETILLIKEKDWLDEETKEMFLEKLKTLKFNFIIHKDIANNEYFNYCIDAIPFDSSKLPHEVLEDITNYFKNDSYYPDNGKISCSEIIEFAIFNKHKNGVYISKYNLLTITLPLIMDPYFNKQFPIPLNYGLLAETIGHEILHAFDTSHRIFDQYGNLRSITTEKSDEEFQIRERCLIDQYSNQTIEGTDENVNGVRTLNENLGDNGGVKLAYRTYLKYVKRLNYNMKPLKGKKELSPDQLFFVSGGRFWCSKKSKQSSSKGVDENVHAPAKNRFNTYISNFKPFSEAFNCKIGTPMNPKNKCEVWRHK
;
A
#
# COMPACT_ATOMS: atom_id res chain seq x y z
N MET A 1 14.18 -5.92 0.16
CA MET A 1 12.95 -5.85 -0.64
C MET A 1 13.28 -5.92 -2.12
N ASN A 2 14.03 -4.97 -2.70
CA ASN A 2 14.40 -5.02 -4.13
C ASN A 2 14.93 -6.40 -4.61
N GLU A 3 15.91 -6.97 -3.90
CA GLU A 3 16.42 -8.32 -4.19
C GLU A 3 15.33 -9.41 -4.15
N GLU A 4 14.41 -9.34 -3.20
CA GLU A 4 13.32 -10.29 -3.08
C GLU A 4 12.26 -10.07 -4.17
N THR A 5 12.07 -8.83 -4.64
CA THR A 5 11.19 -8.55 -5.78
C THR A 5 11.75 -9.15 -7.07
N ILE A 6 13.07 -9.04 -7.29
CA ILE A 6 13.75 -9.70 -8.41
C ILE A 6 13.52 -11.21 -8.38
N LEU A 7 13.72 -11.84 -7.21
CA LEU A 7 13.47 -13.27 -7.05
C LEU A 7 12.00 -13.61 -7.26
N LEU A 8 11.09 -12.79 -6.72
CA LEU A 8 9.65 -12.99 -6.87
C LEU A 8 9.23 -13.03 -8.34
N ILE A 9 9.77 -12.13 -9.18
CA ILE A 9 9.53 -12.08 -10.63
C ILE A 9 10.14 -13.32 -11.32
N LYS A 10 11.42 -13.60 -11.07
CA LYS A 10 12.14 -14.70 -11.74
C LYS A 10 11.55 -16.08 -11.46
N GLU A 11 11.02 -16.29 -10.26
CA GLU A 11 10.41 -17.55 -9.84
C GLU A 11 9.02 -17.81 -10.47
N LYS A 12 8.42 -16.86 -11.20
CA LYS A 12 7.12 -17.07 -11.86
C LYS A 12 7.28 -17.83 -13.16
N ASP A 13 6.93 -19.10 -13.11
CA ASP A 13 6.93 -20.02 -14.24
C ASP A 13 5.87 -19.71 -15.30
N TRP A 14 4.81 -19.00 -14.92
CA TRP A 14 3.73 -18.58 -15.80
C TRP A 14 4.00 -17.26 -16.53
N LEU A 15 5.05 -16.52 -16.12
CA LEU A 15 5.60 -15.41 -16.91
C LEU A 15 6.59 -15.97 -17.91
N ASP A 16 6.49 -15.56 -19.16
CA ASP A 16 7.57 -15.78 -20.13
C ASP A 16 8.80 -14.92 -19.83
N GLU A 17 9.94 -15.29 -20.42
CA GLU A 17 11.21 -14.62 -20.17
C GLU A 17 11.21 -13.15 -20.64
N GLU A 18 10.51 -12.85 -21.74
CA GLU A 18 10.37 -11.47 -22.24
C GLU A 18 9.67 -10.58 -21.21
N THR A 19 8.53 -11.04 -20.66
CA THR A 19 7.81 -10.30 -19.62
C THR A 19 8.63 -10.15 -18.35
N LYS A 20 9.37 -11.19 -17.94
CA LYS A 20 10.29 -11.09 -16.80
C LYS A 20 11.36 -10.03 -17.02
N GLU A 21 11.97 -9.98 -18.20
CA GLU A 21 12.98 -8.99 -18.55
C GLU A 21 12.40 -7.57 -18.47
N MET A 22 11.25 -7.31 -19.08
CA MET A 22 10.57 -6.01 -19.03
C MET A 22 10.23 -5.59 -17.58
N PHE A 23 9.76 -6.53 -16.76
CA PHE A 23 9.49 -6.26 -15.35
C PHE A 23 10.76 -5.92 -14.57
N LEU A 24 11.86 -6.62 -14.84
CA LEU A 24 13.15 -6.34 -14.21
C LEU A 24 13.74 -5.00 -14.67
N GLU A 25 13.56 -4.60 -15.93
CA GLU A 25 13.93 -3.28 -16.43
C GLU A 25 13.16 -2.16 -15.73
N LYS A 26 11.83 -2.33 -15.58
CA LYS A 26 11.00 -1.40 -14.83
C LYS A 26 11.40 -1.34 -13.36
N LEU A 27 11.63 -2.47 -12.71
CA LEU A 27 12.08 -2.52 -11.32
C LEU A 27 13.43 -1.82 -11.13
N LYS A 28 14.37 -1.98 -12.07
CA LYS A 28 15.71 -1.38 -11.99
C LYS A 28 15.69 0.15 -11.96
N THR A 29 14.68 0.77 -12.55
CA THR A 29 14.52 2.23 -12.60
C THR A 29 13.51 2.76 -11.59
N LEU A 30 12.86 1.87 -10.82
CA LEU A 30 11.88 2.24 -9.80
C LEU A 30 12.54 3.15 -8.76
N LYS A 31 12.00 4.36 -8.62
CA LYS A 31 12.47 5.35 -7.66
C LYS A 31 11.74 5.17 -6.34
N PHE A 32 12.42 5.48 -5.23
CA PHE A 32 11.83 5.53 -3.90
C PHE A 32 12.18 6.87 -3.27
N ASN A 33 11.17 7.65 -2.90
CA ASN A 33 11.34 8.89 -2.15
C ASN A 33 10.39 8.97 -0.96
N PHE A 34 10.71 9.83 -0.01
CA PHE A 34 9.72 10.31 0.95
C PHE A 34 9.02 11.54 0.37
N ILE A 35 7.73 11.73 0.66
CA ILE A 35 7.04 12.98 0.33
C ILE A 35 7.52 14.07 1.30
N ILE A 36 8.69 14.63 1.05
CA ILE A 36 9.23 15.73 1.85
C ILE A 36 9.71 16.79 0.88
N HIS A 37 9.08 17.96 0.91
CA HIS A 37 9.62 19.13 0.27
C HIS A 37 10.51 19.87 1.28
N LYS A 38 11.76 20.16 0.91
CA LYS A 38 12.72 20.86 1.78
C LYS A 38 12.18 22.20 2.30
N ASP A 39 11.32 22.84 1.52
CA ASP A 39 10.76 24.15 1.86
C ASP A 39 9.62 24.06 2.89
N ILE A 40 9.03 22.88 3.13
CA ILE A 40 8.13 22.65 4.29
C ILE A 40 8.91 22.75 5.60
N ALA A 41 10.21 22.40 5.59
CA ALA A 41 11.08 22.54 6.75
C ALA A 41 11.56 24.00 6.96
N ASN A 42 11.28 24.92 6.03
CA ASN A 42 11.56 26.34 6.20
C ASN A 42 10.38 27.01 6.91
N ASN A 43 10.49 27.17 8.23
CA ASN A 43 9.45 27.78 9.06
C ASN A 43 9.05 29.19 8.58
N GLU A 44 10.00 30.00 8.07
CA GLU A 44 9.68 31.36 7.61
C GLU A 44 8.79 31.33 6.37
N TYR A 45 9.15 30.52 5.37
CA TYR A 45 8.37 30.41 4.14
C TYR A 45 7.04 29.67 4.36
N PHE A 46 7.03 28.64 5.19
CA PHE A 46 5.80 27.94 5.57
C PHE A 46 4.83 28.88 6.30
N ASN A 47 5.31 29.66 7.28
CA ASN A 47 4.48 30.64 7.98
C ASN A 47 3.94 31.70 7.02
N TYR A 48 4.79 32.24 6.13
CA TYR A 48 4.36 33.15 5.08
C TYR A 48 3.20 32.57 4.24
N CYS A 49 3.30 31.30 3.84
CA CYS A 49 2.24 30.65 3.07
C CYS A 49 0.95 30.43 3.86
N ILE A 50 1.05 30.08 5.15
CA ILE A 50 -0.13 29.96 6.02
C ILE A 50 -0.82 31.32 6.22
N ASP A 51 -0.04 32.38 6.43
CA ASP A 51 -0.55 33.75 6.60
C ASP A 51 -1.19 34.30 5.31
N ALA A 52 -0.80 33.77 4.14
CA ALA A 52 -1.36 34.14 2.84
C ALA A 52 -2.75 33.54 2.55
N ILE A 53 -3.20 32.54 3.32
CA ILE A 53 -4.52 31.94 3.14
C ILE A 53 -5.60 32.98 3.49
N PRO A 54 -6.54 33.29 2.58
CA PRO A 54 -7.60 34.26 2.86
C PRO A 54 -8.58 33.68 3.88
N PHE A 55 -8.41 34.02 5.15
CA PHE A 55 -9.28 33.60 6.24
C PHE A 55 -9.85 34.82 6.97
N ASP A 56 -11.15 35.03 6.84
CA ASP A 56 -11.88 36.08 7.53
C ASP A 56 -12.95 35.45 8.44
N SER A 57 -12.68 35.45 9.74
CA SER A 57 -13.60 34.89 10.75
C SER A 57 -14.95 35.61 10.85
N SER A 58 -15.11 36.78 10.23
CA SER A 58 -16.37 37.52 10.20
C SER A 58 -17.34 37.06 9.09
N LYS A 59 -16.84 36.36 8.07
CA LYS A 59 -17.63 35.82 6.96
C LYS A 59 -18.35 34.52 7.34
N LEU A 60 -19.38 34.17 6.58
CA LEU A 60 -20.04 32.88 6.72
C LEU A 60 -19.08 31.75 6.27
N PRO A 61 -19.18 30.54 6.86
CA PRO A 61 -18.25 29.45 6.54
C PRO A 61 -18.14 29.11 5.05
N HIS A 62 -19.23 29.20 4.28
CA HIS A 62 -19.19 28.90 2.85
C HIS A 62 -18.44 29.96 2.03
N GLU A 63 -18.51 31.23 2.43
CA GLU A 63 -17.78 32.34 1.79
C GLU A 63 -16.28 32.20 2.05
N VAL A 64 -15.90 31.85 3.29
CA VAL A 64 -14.50 31.54 3.63
C VAL A 64 -13.98 30.36 2.81
N LEU A 65 -14.79 29.30 2.65
CA LEU A 65 -14.40 28.15 1.83
C LEU A 65 -14.25 28.51 0.34
N GLU A 66 -15.11 29.39 -0.18
CA GLU A 66 -15.00 29.88 -1.55
C GLU A 66 -13.72 30.70 -1.76
N ASP A 67 -13.42 31.63 -0.84
CA ASP A 67 -12.20 32.44 -0.86
C ASP A 67 -10.94 31.55 -0.85
N ILE A 68 -10.88 30.58 0.06
CA ILE A 68 -9.79 29.61 0.13
C ILE A 68 -9.70 28.82 -1.18
N THR A 69 -10.82 28.29 -1.68
CA THR A 69 -10.84 27.51 -2.93
C THR A 69 -10.31 28.32 -4.12
N ASN A 70 -10.69 29.60 -4.21
CA ASN A 70 -10.23 30.50 -5.26
C ASN A 70 -8.74 30.83 -5.11
N TYR A 71 -8.24 31.00 -3.88
CA TYR A 71 -6.81 31.16 -3.62
C TYR A 71 -6.00 29.95 -4.12
N PHE A 72 -6.38 28.73 -3.74
CA PHE A 72 -5.66 27.52 -4.20
C PHE A 72 -5.68 27.36 -5.72
N LYS A 73 -6.79 27.68 -6.38
CA LYS A 73 -6.88 27.66 -7.85
C LYS A 73 -5.97 28.70 -8.50
N ASN A 74 -5.91 29.91 -7.97
CA ASN A 74 -5.15 31.01 -8.59
C ASN A 74 -3.65 30.94 -8.27
N ASP A 75 -3.27 30.48 -7.07
CA ASP A 75 -1.87 30.32 -6.65
C ASP A 75 -1.20 29.10 -7.31
N SER A 76 -1.99 28.18 -7.89
CA SER A 76 -1.46 27.06 -8.68
C SER A 76 -0.83 27.46 -10.03
N TYR A 77 -0.79 28.77 -10.35
CA TYR A 77 -0.12 29.29 -11.56
C TYR A 77 1.40 29.38 -11.34
N TYR A 78 2.12 28.44 -11.98
CA TYR A 78 3.57 28.29 -11.90
C TYR A 78 4.35 29.60 -12.07
N PRO A 79 5.19 29.98 -11.10
CA PRO A 79 6.33 30.84 -11.39
C PRO A 79 7.28 30.04 -12.31
N ASP A 80 7.55 30.56 -13.52
CA ASP A 80 8.42 30.00 -14.59
C ASP A 80 9.89 29.69 -14.19
N ASN A 81 10.19 29.64 -12.90
CA ASN A 81 11.52 29.63 -12.31
C ASN A 81 11.72 28.51 -11.26
N GLY A 82 10.85 27.49 -11.24
CA GLY A 82 11.07 26.27 -10.46
C GLY A 82 10.94 26.44 -8.94
N LYS A 83 10.22 27.48 -8.50
CA LYS A 83 9.83 27.67 -7.11
C LYS A 83 8.45 27.05 -6.89
N ILE A 84 8.32 26.28 -5.81
CA ILE A 84 7.06 25.70 -5.35
C ILE A 84 6.11 26.81 -4.90
N SER A 85 4.81 26.72 -5.21
CA SER A 85 3.82 27.71 -4.75
C SER A 85 3.44 27.51 -3.28
N CYS A 86 2.72 28.48 -2.70
CA CYS A 86 2.19 28.31 -1.34
C CYS A 86 1.09 27.25 -1.31
N SER A 87 0.24 27.18 -2.33
CA SER A 87 -0.76 26.14 -2.50
C SER A 87 -0.11 24.74 -2.52
N GLU A 88 0.95 24.54 -3.29
CA GLU A 88 1.69 23.27 -3.34
C GLU A 88 2.31 22.93 -1.98
N ILE A 89 2.95 23.89 -1.29
CA ILE A 89 3.50 23.65 0.06
C ILE A 89 2.42 23.25 1.05
N ILE A 90 1.28 23.95 1.06
CA ILE A 90 0.19 23.67 1.98
C ILE A 90 -0.44 22.31 1.66
N GLU A 91 -0.63 21.99 0.37
CA GLU A 91 -1.10 20.67 -0.08
C GLU A 91 -0.15 19.57 0.36
N PHE A 92 1.16 19.72 0.15
CA PHE A 92 2.14 18.74 0.64
C PHE A 92 2.12 18.62 2.16
N ALA A 93 1.95 19.73 2.91
CA ALA A 93 1.87 19.70 4.36
C ALA A 93 0.60 18.97 4.83
N ILE A 94 -0.55 19.20 4.19
CA ILE A 94 -1.80 18.49 4.45
C ILE A 94 -1.65 17.01 4.13
N PHE A 95 -1.11 16.67 2.96
CA PHE A 95 -0.88 15.30 2.55
C PHE A 95 0.02 14.56 3.54
N ASN A 96 1.07 15.21 4.03
CA ASN A 96 1.97 14.68 5.05
C ASN A 96 1.40 14.59 6.47
N LYS A 97 0.15 15.02 6.71
CA LYS A 97 -0.55 14.69 7.96
C LYS A 97 -1.10 13.26 7.95
N HIS A 98 -1.29 12.68 6.77
CA HIS A 98 -1.87 11.35 6.63
C HIS A 98 -0.79 10.29 6.48
N LYS A 99 -1.08 9.10 7.01
CA LYS A 99 -0.29 7.90 6.74
C LYS A 99 -0.67 7.38 5.36
N ASN A 100 0.23 7.50 4.41
CA ASN A 100 -0.03 7.07 3.04
C ASN A 100 1.24 6.64 2.29
N GLY A 101 1.08 5.64 1.43
CA GLY A 101 2.03 5.21 0.41
C GLY A 101 1.35 5.30 -0.96
N VAL A 102 2.11 5.63 -2.00
CA VAL A 102 1.58 5.74 -3.36
C VAL A 102 2.65 5.31 -4.36
N TYR A 103 2.26 4.49 -5.33
CA TYR A 103 2.98 4.32 -6.59
C TYR A 103 2.45 5.26 -7.69
N ILE A 104 3.35 5.94 -8.38
CA ILE A 104 3.03 6.88 -9.46
C ILE A 104 3.67 6.39 -10.76
N SER A 105 2.87 5.84 -11.65
CA SER A 105 3.31 5.22 -12.92
C SER A 105 4.05 6.18 -13.85
N LYS A 106 3.56 7.42 -13.98
CA LYS A 106 4.17 8.48 -14.83
C LYS A 106 5.65 8.71 -14.54
N TYR A 107 6.09 8.48 -13.30
CA TYR A 107 7.47 8.71 -12.88
C TYR A 107 8.20 7.43 -12.47
N ASN A 108 7.54 6.28 -12.59
CA ASN A 108 7.95 5.01 -11.99
C ASN A 108 8.49 5.22 -10.56
N LEU A 109 7.66 5.85 -9.73
CA LEU A 109 8.04 6.37 -8.42
C LEU A 109 7.15 5.78 -7.32
N LEU A 110 7.77 5.14 -6.35
CA LEU A 110 7.17 4.82 -5.07
C LEU A 110 7.44 5.97 -4.09
N THR A 111 6.40 6.44 -3.42
CA THR A 111 6.55 7.43 -2.37
C THR A 111 5.78 7.08 -1.10
N ILE A 112 6.36 7.38 0.06
CA ILE A 112 5.68 7.24 1.36
C ILE A 112 5.76 8.53 2.16
N THR A 113 4.70 8.80 2.90
CA THR A 113 4.62 9.94 3.83
C THR A 113 5.43 9.67 5.11
N LEU A 114 5.90 10.74 5.75
CA LEU A 114 6.64 10.65 7.01
C LEU A 114 5.87 9.94 8.14
N PRO A 115 4.55 10.14 8.35
CA PRO A 115 3.82 9.47 9.43
C PRO A 115 3.86 7.94 9.36
N LEU A 116 4.06 7.33 8.18
CA LEU A 116 4.21 5.86 8.05
C LEU A 116 5.52 5.32 8.62
N ILE A 117 6.53 6.15 8.82
CA ILE A 117 7.82 5.76 9.41
C ILE A 117 7.99 6.26 10.85
N MET A 118 6.91 6.74 11.46
CA MET A 118 6.88 7.20 12.85
C MET A 118 6.13 6.22 13.74
N ASP A 119 6.23 6.41 15.05
CA ASP A 119 5.44 5.63 16.01
C ASP A 119 3.93 5.80 15.78
N PRO A 120 3.14 4.71 15.86
CA PRO A 120 3.49 3.33 16.20
C PRO A 120 3.80 2.43 14.97
N TYR A 121 3.99 2.98 13.77
CA TYR A 121 4.14 2.23 12.51
C TYR A 121 5.57 1.68 12.33
N PHE A 122 6.56 2.46 12.75
CA PHE A 122 7.96 2.03 12.80
C PHE A 122 8.64 2.59 14.04
N ASN A 123 9.35 1.71 14.76
CA ASN A 123 10.23 2.11 15.84
C ASN A 123 11.50 1.25 15.83
N LYS A 124 12.68 1.89 15.91
CA LYS A 124 13.95 1.17 16.01
C LYS A 124 14.07 0.28 17.27
N GLN A 125 13.27 0.54 18.30
CA GLN A 125 13.21 -0.22 19.54
C GLN A 125 12.20 -1.38 19.47
N PHE A 126 11.30 -1.40 18.48
CA PHE A 126 10.38 -2.53 18.32
C PHE A 126 11.11 -3.76 17.80
N PRO A 127 10.64 -4.97 18.17
CA PRO A 127 11.08 -6.21 17.52
C PRO A 127 10.99 -6.09 16.00
N ILE A 128 12.02 -6.57 15.31
CA ILE A 128 12.07 -6.63 13.84
C ILE A 128 10.76 -7.13 13.20
N PRO A 129 10.13 -8.25 13.65
CA PRO A 129 8.88 -8.71 13.05
C PRO A 129 7.75 -7.68 13.08
N LEU A 130 7.68 -6.78 14.08
CA LEU A 130 6.66 -5.73 14.11
C LEU A 130 6.87 -4.71 12.99
N ASN A 131 8.09 -4.21 12.82
CA ASN A 131 8.39 -3.23 11.77
C ASN A 131 8.17 -3.83 10.37
N TYR A 132 8.52 -5.11 10.18
CA TYR A 132 8.38 -5.77 8.88
C TYR A 132 6.94 -6.17 8.56
N GLY A 133 6.15 -6.58 9.56
CA GLY A 133 4.73 -6.93 9.38
C GLY A 133 3.83 -5.72 9.15
N LEU A 134 4.40 -4.51 9.04
CA LEU A 134 3.66 -3.28 8.79
C LEU A 134 4.37 -2.44 7.73
N LEU A 135 5.47 -1.75 8.06
CA LEU A 135 6.14 -0.84 7.13
C LEU A 135 6.65 -1.57 5.89
N ALA A 136 7.27 -2.74 6.05
CA ALA A 136 7.74 -3.49 4.89
C ALA A 136 6.57 -4.06 4.08
N GLU A 137 5.45 -4.41 4.70
CA GLU A 137 4.24 -4.81 3.97
C GLU A 137 3.69 -3.66 3.11
N THR A 138 3.59 -2.46 3.67
CA THR A 138 3.18 -1.25 2.92
C THR A 138 4.15 -0.94 1.78
N ILE A 139 5.45 -0.94 2.02
CA ILE A 139 6.43 -0.72 0.94
C ILE A 139 6.32 -1.82 -0.13
N GLY A 140 6.08 -3.07 0.27
CA GLY A 140 5.93 -4.18 -0.66
C GLY A 140 4.67 -4.07 -1.51
N HIS A 141 3.58 -3.62 -0.91
CA HIS A 141 2.33 -3.29 -1.58
C HIS A 141 2.57 -2.24 -2.67
N GLU A 142 3.21 -1.10 -2.33
CA GLU A 142 3.49 -0.04 -3.30
C GLU A 142 4.49 -0.46 -4.40
N ILE A 143 5.48 -1.30 -4.10
CA ILE A 143 6.38 -1.85 -5.14
C ILE A 143 5.57 -2.64 -6.17
N LEU A 144 4.58 -3.42 -5.71
CA LEU A 144 3.82 -4.31 -6.59
C LEU A 144 2.74 -3.61 -7.39
N HIS A 145 2.32 -2.40 -6.99
CA HIS A 145 1.56 -1.54 -7.88
C HIS A 145 2.26 -1.25 -9.20
N ALA A 146 3.61 -1.29 -9.26
CA ALA A 146 4.31 -1.14 -10.53
C ALA A 146 3.96 -2.22 -11.59
N PHE A 147 3.36 -3.33 -11.17
CA PHE A 147 3.08 -4.52 -11.98
C PHE A 147 1.61 -4.98 -11.92
N ASP A 148 0.71 -4.18 -11.33
CA ASP A 148 -0.72 -4.49 -11.26
C ASP A 148 -1.44 -4.28 -12.61
N THR A 149 -2.75 -4.52 -12.64
CA THR A 149 -3.61 -4.38 -13.82
C THR A 149 -3.56 -3.01 -14.47
N SER A 150 -3.54 -1.95 -13.66
CA SER A 150 -3.55 -0.58 -14.17
C SER A 150 -2.16 -0.08 -14.57
N HIS A 151 -1.09 -0.74 -14.10
CA HIS A 151 0.26 -0.20 -14.23
C HIS A 151 1.20 -1.05 -15.08
N ARG A 152 0.85 -2.31 -15.38
CA ARG A 152 1.59 -3.13 -16.38
C ARG A 152 1.42 -2.67 -17.83
N ILE A 153 0.67 -1.60 -18.06
CA ILE A 153 0.57 -0.90 -19.35
C ILE A 153 1.54 0.30 -19.45
N PHE A 154 2.37 0.51 -18.43
CA PHE A 154 3.37 1.58 -18.41
C PHE A 154 4.78 1.01 -18.36
N ASP A 155 5.66 1.54 -19.21
CA ASP A 155 7.08 1.17 -19.24
C ASP A 155 7.89 1.79 -18.07
N GLN A 156 9.19 1.53 -18.06
CA GLN A 156 10.13 2.03 -17.04
C GLN A 156 10.25 3.56 -16.98
N TYR A 157 9.83 4.26 -18.03
CA TYR A 157 9.85 5.71 -18.15
C TYR A 157 8.48 6.35 -17.88
N GLY A 158 7.45 5.53 -17.63
CA GLY A 158 6.08 5.98 -17.42
C GLY A 158 5.30 6.26 -18.72
N ASN A 159 5.77 5.76 -19.86
CA ASN A 159 5.03 5.85 -21.12
C ASN A 159 4.00 4.72 -21.21
N LEU A 160 2.86 4.99 -21.85
CA LEU A 160 1.85 3.98 -22.18
C LEU A 160 2.41 2.98 -23.20
N ARG A 161 2.96 1.88 -22.70
CA ARG A 161 3.50 0.75 -23.45
C ARG A 161 3.39 -0.48 -22.57
N SER A 162 2.63 -1.48 -23.04
CA SER A 162 2.50 -2.75 -22.34
C SER A 162 3.86 -3.36 -22.05
N ILE A 163 4.04 -3.83 -20.81
CA ILE A 163 5.25 -4.53 -20.36
C ILE A 163 5.02 -6.03 -20.13
N THR A 164 3.94 -6.55 -20.72
CA THR A 164 3.61 -7.98 -20.76
C THR A 164 3.35 -8.41 -22.19
N THR A 165 3.73 -9.64 -22.53
CA THR A 165 3.23 -10.33 -23.71
C THR A 165 1.74 -10.68 -23.53
N GLU A 166 1.06 -11.02 -24.63
CA GLU A 166 -0.33 -11.51 -24.59
C GLU A 166 -0.47 -12.74 -23.69
N LYS A 167 0.43 -13.72 -23.86
CA LYS A 167 0.43 -14.96 -23.07
C LYS A 167 0.57 -14.69 -21.57
N SER A 168 1.50 -13.82 -21.17
CA SER A 168 1.69 -13.51 -19.75
C SER A 168 0.53 -12.67 -19.20
N ASP A 169 -0.09 -11.81 -20.01
CA ASP A 169 -1.27 -11.05 -19.60
C ASP A 169 -2.51 -11.95 -19.39
N GLU A 170 -2.73 -12.95 -20.25
CA GLU A 170 -3.78 -13.95 -20.04
C GLU A 170 -3.62 -14.69 -18.70
N GLU A 171 -2.38 -15.09 -18.36
CA GLU A 171 -2.08 -15.72 -17.07
C GLU A 171 -2.31 -14.78 -15.88
N PHE A 172 -2.05 -13.47 -16.04
CA PHE A 172 -2.45 -12.47 -15.05
C PHE A 172 -3.96 -12.45 -14.86
N GLN A 173 -4.73 -12.33 -15.95
CA GLN A 173 -6.19 -12.25 -15.93
C GLN A 173 -6.82 -13.47 -15.23
N ILE A 174 -6.29 -14.68 -15.46
CA ILE A 174 -6.75 -15.90 -14.77
C ILE A 174 -6.57 -15.79 -13.24
N ARG A 175 -5.40 -15.32 -12.79
CA ARG A 175 -5.09 -15.19 -11.34
C ARG A 175 -5.85 -14.03 -10.71
N GLU A 176 -6.02 -12.93 -11.44
CA GLU A 176 -6.84 -11.79 -11.07
C GLU A 176 -8.30 -12.20 -10.88
N ARG A 177 -8.84 -13.03 -11.78
CA ARG A 177 -10.21 -13.56 -11.67
C ARG A 177 -10.44 -14.30 -10.36
N CYS A 178 -9.47 -15.10 -9.90
CA CYS A 178 -9.54 -15.76 -8.60
C CYS A 178 -9.75 -14.74 -7.47
N LEU A 179 -8.98 -13.65 -7.44
CA LEU A 179 -9.12 -12.61 -6.43
C LEU A 179 -10.44 -11.86 -6.57
N ILE A 180 -10.85 -11.49 -7.79
CA ILE A 180 -12.15 -10.85 -8.05
C ILE A 180 -13.27 -11.70 -7.44
N ASP A 181 -13.30 -13.00 -7.73
CA ASP A 181 -14.33 -13.91 -7.24
C ASP A 181 -14.24 -14.11 -5.72
N GLN A 182 -13.03 -14.21 -5.17
CA GLN A 182 -12.81 -14.38 -3.74
C GLN A 182 -13.34 -13.19 -2.93
N TYR A 183 -13.06 -11.97 -3.39
CA TYR A 183 -13.53 -10.75 -2.72
C TYR A 183 -15.03 -10.51 -2.96
N SER A 184 -15.52 -10.76 -4.18
CA SER A 184 -16.94 -10.54 -4.53
C SER A 184 -17.92 -11.43 -3.77
N ASN A 185 -17.44 -12.55 -3.23
CA ASN A 185 -18.23 -13.46 -2.40
C ASN A 185 -18.28 -13.06 -0.91
N GLN A 186 -17.75 -11.89 -0.54
CA GLN A 186 -17.69 -11.47 0.85
C GLN A 186 -18.68 -10.34 1.14
N THR A 187 -19.52 -10.58 2.14
CA THR A 187 -20.41 -9.54 2.69
C THR A 187 -19.62 -8.58 3.58
N ILE A 188 -19.96 -7.31 3.48
CA ILE A 188 -19.34 -6.23 4.25
C ILE A 188 -19.97 -6.21 5.65
N GLU A 189 -19.13 -6.10 6.68
CA GLU A 189 -19.62 -6.16 8.06
C GLU A 189 -20.61 -5.03 8.36
N GLY A 190 -21.82 -5.42 8.76
CA GLY A 190 -22.88 -4.49 9.15
C GLY A 190 -23.76 -4.00 8.00
N THR A 191 -23.58 -4.53 6.79
CA THR A 191 -24.43 -4.28 5.61
C THR A 191 -24.84 -5.60 4.95
N ASP A 192 -25.76 -5.53 3.97
CA ASP A 192 -26.14 -6.66 3.11
C ASP A 192 -25.43 -6.59 1.74
N GLU A 193 -24.44 -5.70 1.60
CA GLU A 193 -23.67 -5.49 0.38
C GLU A 193 -22.42 -6.37 0.37
N ASN A 194 -22.02 -6.81 -0.83
CA ASN A 194 -20.76 -7.52 -1.01
C ASN A 194 -19.64 -6.57 -1.44
N VAL A 195 -18.39 -6.96 -1.16
CA VAL A 195 -17.22 -6.24 -1.66
C VAL A 195 -17.21 -6.29 -3.19
N ASN A 196 -16.94 -5.16 -3.85
CA ASN A 196 -16.73 -5.15 -5.28
C ASN A 196 -15.30 -5.63 -5.62
N GLY A 197 -15.15 -6.92 -5.95
CA GLY A 197 -13.85 -7.52 -6.24
C GLY A 197 -13.14 -6.95 -7.47
N VAL A 198 -13.89 -6.44 -8.45
CA VAL A 198 -13.32 -5.77 -9.64
C VAL A 198 -12.74 -4.41 -9.26
N ARG A 199 -13.52 -3.59 -8.56
CA ARG A 199 -13.11 -2.25 -8.11
C ARG A 199 -11.88 -2.30 -7.20
N THR A 200 -11.79 -3.36 -6.38
CA THR A 200 -10.73 -3.50 -5.38
C THR A 200 -9.51 -4.27 -5.85
N LEU A 201 -9.48 -4.70 -7.11
CA LEU A 201 -8.50 -5.66 -7.62
C LEU A 201 -7.04 -5.21 -7.42
N ASN A 202 -6.67 -4.00 -7.84
CA ASN A 202 -5.28 -3.54 -7.76
C ASN A 202 -4.75 -3.50 -6.32
N GLU A 203 -5.60 -3.05 -5.39
CA GLU A 203 -5.28 -3.03 -3.97
C GLU A 203 -5.14 -4.45 -3.41
N ASN A 204 -6.05 -5.35 -3.80
CA ASN A 204 -6.01 -6.75 -3.39
C ASN A 204 -4.76 -7.47 -3.95
N LEU A 205 -4.31 -7.12 -5.16
CA LEU A 205 -3.06 -7.60 -5.76
C LEU A 205 -1.84 -7.13 -4.96
N GLY A 206 -1.80 -5.84 -4.66
CA GLY A 206 -0.77 -5.21 -3.83
C GLY A 206 -0.67 -5.87 -2.46
N ASP A 207 -1.79 -6.11 -1.78
CA ASP A 207 -1.80 -6.74 -0.45
C ASP A 207 -1.29 -8.18 -0.47
N ASN A 208 -1.83 -9.01 -1.37
CA ASN A 208 -1.50 -10.44 -1.44
C ASN A 208 -0.01 -10.65 -1.79
N GLY A 209 0.55 -9.79 -2.63
CA GLY A 209 1.97 -9.85 -2.94
C GLY A 209 2.85 -9.13 -1.91
N GLY A 210 2.36 -8.02 -1.34
CA GLY A 210 3.08 -7.17 -0.39
C GLY A 210 3.44 -7.91 0.89
N VAL A 211 2.48 -8.65 1.46
CA VAL A 211 2.72 -9.49 2.64
C VAL A 211 3.79 -10.56 2.37
N LYS A 212 3.78 -11.17 1.18
CA LYS A 212 4.76 -12.18 0.79
C LYS A 212 6.15 -11.57 0.65
N LEU A 213 6.25 -10.43 -0.04
CA LEU A 213 7.51 -9.74 -0.24
C LEU A 213 8.12 -9.27 1.09
N ALA A 214 7.28 -8.74 1.97
CA ALA A 214 7.66 -8.33 3.32
C ALA A 214 8.13 -9.50 4.17
N TYR A 215 7.36 -10.61 4.20
CA TYR A 215 7.71 -11.79 4.98
C TYR A 215 9.00 -12.46 4.50
N ARG A 216 9.20 -12.60 3.18
CA ARG A 216 10.47 -13.10 2.61
C ARG A 216 11.64 -12.21 2.99
N THR A 217 11.47 -10.88 2.87
CA THR A 217 12.51 -9.92 3.24
C THR A 217 12.82 -10.00 4.73
N TYR A 218 11.80 -10.14 5.57
CA TYR A 218 11.93 -10.34 7.02
C TYR A 218 12.77 -11.58 7.33
N LEU A 219 12.39 -12.75 6.79
CA LEU A 219 13.10 -14.01 7.02
C LEU A 219 14.57 -13.93 6.59
N LYS A 220 14.84 -13.34 5.43
CA LYS A 220 16.22 -13.11 4.94
C LYS A 220 17.01 -12.19 5.86
N TYR A 221 16.38 -11.12 6.35
CA TYR A 221 17.02 -10.14 7.23
C TYR A 221 17.35 -10.74 8.61
N VAL A 222 16.40 -11.44 9.25
CA VAL A 222 16.65 -12.07 10.56
C VAL A 222 17.70 -13.17 10.47
N LYS A 223 17.69 -13.96 9.38
CA LYS A 223 18.73 -14.97 9.13
C LYS A 223 20.11 -14.33 8.99
N ARG A 224 20.23 -13.25 8.21
CA ARG A 224 21.50 -12.52 8.00
C ARG A 224 22.05 -11.95 9.31
N LEU A 225 21.18 -11.48 10.20
CA LEU A 225 21.58 -10.91 11.49
C LEU A 225 21.80 -11.96 12.58
N ASN A 226 21.51 -13.24 12.33
CA ASN A 226 21.36 -14.26 13.37
C ASN A 226 20.46 -13.75 14.52
N TYR A 227 19.36 -13.10 14.16
CA TYR A 227 18.52 -12.37 15.08
C TYR A 227 17.72 -13.33 15.97
N ASN A 228 17.87 -13.16 17.28
CA ASN A 228 17.07 -13.84 18.29
C ASN A 228 16.18 -12.82 19.00
N MET A 229 14.88 -12.90 18.76
CA MET A 229 13.91 -12.03 19.40
C MET A 229 13.87 -12.31 20.90
N LYS A 230 14.00 -11.27 21.73
CA LYS A 230 13.74 -11.39 23.18
C LYS A 230 12.25 -11.66 23.39
N PRO A 231 11.88 -12.57 24.31
CA PRO A 231 10.48 -12.79 24.66
C PRO A 231 9.79 -11.46 25.03
N LEU A 232 8.60 -11.24 24.47
CA LEU A 232 7.79 -10.10 24.86
C LEU A 232 7.19 -10.35 26.24
N LYS A 233 7.31 -9.36 27.13
CA LYS A 233 6.62 -9.41 28.43
C LYS A 233 5.11 -9.26 28.20
N GLY A 234 4.32 -10.28 28.57
CA GLY A 234 2.87 -10.25 28.40
C GLY A 234 2.18 -11.55 28.79
N LYS A 235 0.84 -11.56 28.74
CA LYS A 235 0.01 -12.73 29.10
C LYS A 235 0.09 -13.88 28.09
N LYS A 236 0.56 -13.62 26.86
CA LYS A 236 0.69 -14.60 25.80
C LYS A 236 2.03 -14.38 25.09
N GLU A 237 2.84 -15.42 25.05
CA GLU A 237 4.06 -15.44 24.25
C GLU A 237 3.67 -15.67 22.78
N LEU A 238 4.07 -14.74 21.91
CA LEU A 238 3.93 -14.86 20.47
C LEU A 238 5.30 -15.18 19.88
N SER A 239 5.35 -16.11 18.93
CA SER A 239 6.55 -16.33 18.14
C SER A 239 6.86 -15.09 17.28
N PRO A 240 8.11 -14.93 16.80
CA PRO A 240 8.45 -13.86 15.86
C PRO A 240 7.54 -13.82 14.63
N ASP A 241 7.18 -14.98 14.09
CA ASP A 241 6.31 -15.08 12.91
C ASP A 241 4.86 -14.70 13.24
N GLN A 242 4.34 -15.13 14.39
CA GLN A 242 3.03 -14.67 14.86
C GLN A 242 3.01 -13.16 15.08
N LEU A 243 4.11 -12.61 15.62
CA LEU A 243 4.24 -11.19 15.88
C LEU A 243 4.27 -10.36 14.59
N PHE A 244 4.87 -10.88 13.51
CA PHE A 244 4.82 -10.28 12.17
C PHE A 244 3.35 -10.10 11.73
N PHE A 245 2.54 -11.15 11.78
CA PHE A 245 1.14 -11.07 11.35
C PHE A 245 0.25 -10.26 12.30
N VAL A 246 0.53 -10.29 13.60
CA VAL A 246 -0.17 -9.44 14.58
C VAL A 246 0.13 -7.95 14.32
N SER A 247 1.31 -7.60 13.82
CA SER A 247 1.63 -6.23 13.43
C SER A 247 0.66 -5.70 12.36
N GLY A 248 0.51 -6.45 11.27
CA GLY A 248 -0.46 -6.14 10.21
C GLY A 248 -1.89 -6.08 10.75
N GLY A 249 -2.31 -7.07 11.55
CA GLY A 249 -3.67 -7.09 12.11
C GLY A 249 -4.00 -5.89 12.99
N ARG A 250 -3.02 -5.37 13.73
CA ARG A 250 -3.17 -4.14 14.53
C ARG A 250 -3.33 -2.90 13.67
N PHE A 251 -2.66 -2.83 12.52
CA PHE A 251 -2.76 -1.70 11.61
C PHE A 251 -4.17 -1.56 11.01
N TRP A 252 -4.80 -2.69 10.69
CA TRP A 252 -6.14 -2.75 10.08
C TRP A 252 -7.30 -2.67 11.08
N CYS A 253 -7.02 -2.63 12.39
CA CYS A 253 -8.04 -2.44 13.41
C CYS A 253 -8.79 -1.13 13.18
N SER A 254 -10.08 -1.25 12.83
CA SER A 254 -10.97 -0.12 12.61
C SER A 254 -12.41 -0.51 12.94
N LYS A 255 -13.24 0.48 13.25
CA LYS A 255 -14.68 0.31 13.47
C LYS A 255 -15.41 1.43 12.74
N LYS A 256 -16.37 1.07 11.89
CA LYS A 256 -17.20 2.00 11.13
C LYS A 256 -18.67 1.84 11.52
N SER A 257 -19.46 2.90 11.40
CA SER A 257 -20.92 2.82 11.51
C SER A 257 -21.49 2.16 10.25
N LYS A 258 -22.68 1.54 10.33
CA LYS A 258 -23.35 0.92 9.17
C LYS A 258 -23.47 1.87 7.96
N GLN A 259 -23.85 3.12 8.23
CA GLN A 259 -23.99 4.14 7.20
C GLN A 259 -22.65 4.49 6.53
N SER A 260 -21.56 4.56 7.30
CA SER A 260 -20.21 4.79 6.74
C SER A 260 -19.70 3.56 6.00
N SER A 261 -20.07 2.35 6.43
CA SER A 261 -19.72 1.10 5.75
C SER A 261 -20.35 1.05 4.36
N SER A 262 -21.64 1.36 4.20
CA SER A 262 -22.36 1.33 2.91
C SER A 262 -21.98 2.48 1.97
N LYS A 263 -21.94 3.74 2.46
CA LYS A 263 -21.56 4.90 1.61
C LYS A 263 -20.15 4.81 1.01
N GLY A 264 -19.24 4.07 1.64
CA GLY A 264 -17.85 3.95 1.16
C GLY A 264 -17.62 2.82 0.16
N VAL A 265 -18.59 1.92 -0.07
CA VAL A 265 -18.38 0.71 -0.89
C VAL A 265 -18.28 1.05 -2.37
N ASP A 266 -19.14 1.96 -2.84
CA ASP A 266 -19.27 2.24 -4.26
C ASP A 266 -18.18 3.19 -4.80
N GLU A 267 -17.45 3.88 -3.93
CA GLU A 267 -16.43 4.86 -4.36
C GLU A 267 -15.00 4.43 -4.02
N ASN A 268 -14.80 3.56 -3.02
CA ASN A 268 -13.47 3.22 -2.54
C ASN A 268 -12.83 2.09 -3.36
N VAL A 269 -11.58 2.31 -3.80
CA VAL A 269 -10.76 1.29 -4.46
C VAL A 269 -10.20 0.24 -3.50
N HIS A 270 -10.30 0.46 -2.19
CA HIS A 270 -9.84 -0.48 -1.17
C HIS A 270 -11.01 -1.30 -0.60
N ALA A 271 -10.80 -2.61 -0.47
CA ALA A 271 -11.73 -3.45 0.28
C ALA A 271 -11.84 -2.97 1.74
N PRO A 272 -13.01 -3.13 2.40
CA PRO A 272 -13.17 -2.80 3.82
C PRO A 272 -12.13 -3.51 4.68
N ALA A 273 -11.57 -2.82 5.68
CA ALA A 273 -10.36 -3.25 6.40
C ALA A 273 -10.38 -4.70 6.91
N LYS A 274 -11.51 -5.17 7.47
CA LYS A 274 -11.64 -6.56 7.95
C LYS A 274 -11.64 -7.58 6.81
N ASN A 275 -12.41 -7.31 5.75
CA ASN A 275 -12.45 -8.13 4.53
C ASN A 275 -11.06 -8.15 3.89
N ARG A 276 -10.44 -6.99 3.71
CA ARG A 276 -9.09 -6.80 3.17
C ARG A 276 -8.08 -7.65 3.92
N PHE A 277 -7.88 -7.36 5.22
CA PHE A 277 -6.87 -8.03 6.05
C PHE A 277 -7.06 -9.55 6.08
N ASN A 278 -8.27 -10.02 6.41
CA ASN A 278 -8.50 -11.44 6.59
C ASN A 278 -8.31 -12.20 5.27
N THR A 279 -8.65 -11.61 4.13
CA THR A 279 -8.58 -12.28 2.83
C THR A 279 -7.14 -12.53 2.41
N TYR A 280 -6.32 -11.49 2.29
CA TYR A 280 -4.94 -11.69 1.84
C TYR A 280 -4.12 -12.52 2.84
N ILE A 281 -4.37 -12.38 4.14
CA ILE A 281 -3.73 -13.21 5.17
C ILE A 281 -4.18 -14.66 5.09
N SER A 282 -5.47 -14.92 4.84
CA SER A 282 -5.97 -16.30 4.68
C SER A 282 -5.41 -16.98 3.42
N ASN A 283 -5.04 -16.22 2.39
CA ASN A 283 -4.34 -16.75 1.23
C ASN A 283 -2.90 -17.13 1.58
N PHE A 284 -2.25 -16.43 2.51
CA PHE A 284 -0.83 -16.61 2.79
C PHE A 284 -0.54 -17.83 3.68
N LYS A 285 -0.04 -18.92 3.09
CA LYS A 285 0.26 -20.18 3.80
C LYS A 285 1.10 -20.01 5.10
N PRO A 286 2.17 -19.19 5.13
CA PRO A 286 2.95 -19.00 6.36
C PRO A 286 2.14 -18.45 7.54
N PHE A 287 1.07 -17.69 7.30
CA PHE A 287 0.15 -17.29 8.37
C PHE A 287 -0.54 -18.52 8.99
N SER A 288 -1.14 -19.36 8.15
CA SER A 288 -1.85 -20.55 8.63
C SER A 288 -0.90 -21.51 9.36
N GLU A 289 0.36 -21.59 8.96
CA GLU A 289 1.41 -22.36 9.66
C GLU A 289 1.77 -21.73 11.01
N ALA A 290 2.03 -20.42 11.07
CA ALA A 290 2.40 -19.72 12.31
C ALA A 290 1.31 -19.81 13.41
N PHE A 291 0.04 -19.90 13.03
CA PHE A 291 -1.10 -20.02 13.94
C PHE A 291 -1.69 -21.44 14.03
N ASN A 292 -1.11 -22.43 13.35
CA ASN A 292 -1.62 -23.80 13.28
C ASN A 292 -3.11 -23.88 12.89
N CYS A 293 -3.53 -23.07 11.91
CA CYS A 293 -4.91 -23.04 11.43
C CYS A 293 -5.24 -24.32 10.66
N LYS A 294 -6.31 -25.03 11.04
CA LYS A 294 -6.78 -26.23 10.33
C LYS A 294 -7.26 -25.88 8.92
N ILE A 295 -6.93 -26.72 7.93
CA ILE A 295 -7.40 -26.57 6.54
C ILE A 295 -8.94 -26.56 6.50
N GLY A 296 -9.51 -25.63 5.75
CA GLY A 296 -10.97 -25.42 5.63
C GLY A 296 -11.55 -24.45 6.66
N THR A 297 -10.76 -23.95 7.61
CA THR A 297 -11.19 -22.83 8.47
C THR A 297 -11.19 -21.51 7.68
N PRO A 298 -11.94 -20.48 8.12
CA PRO A 298 -11.97 -19.18 7.43
C PRO A 298 -10.58 -18.57 7.16
N MET A 299 -9.64 -18.78 8.09
CA MET A 299 -8.26 -18.27 7.97
C MET A 299 -7.26 -19.28 7.38
N ASN A 300 -7.73 -20.42 6.88
CA ASN A 300 -6.96 -21.37 6.08
C ASN A 300 -7.86 -22.10 5.07
N PRO A 301 -8.41 -21.38 4.08
CA PRO A 301 -9.27 -21.96 3.05
C PRO A 301 -8.50 -22.99 2.21
N LYS A 302 -9.21 -24.00 1.70
CA LYS A 302 -8.62 -25.03 0.83
C LYS A 302 -8.07 -24.43 -0.47
N ASN A 303 -8.84 -23.51 -1.06
CA ASN A 303 -8.47 -22.78 -2.27
C ASN A 303 -7.97 -21.40 -1.85
N LYS A 304 -6.74 -21.06 -2.24
CA LYS A 304 -6.09 -19.78 -1.94
C LYS A 304 -5.80 -19.09 -3.26
N CYS A 305 -6.19 -17.81 -3.38
CA CYS A 305 -5.91 -17.00 -4.56
C CYS A 305 -4.60 -16.25 -4.35
N GLU A 306 -3.62 -16.47 -5.22
CA GLU A 306 -2.32 -15.81 -5.12
C GLU A 306 -1.73 -15.58 -6.51
N VAL A 307 -1.58 -14.31 -6.92
CA VAL A 307 -0.92 -13.96 -8.19
C VAL A 307 0.57 -14.25 -8.11
N TRP A 308 1.20 -13.81 -7.01
CA TRP A 308 2.63 -13.95 -6.79
C TRP A 308 3.03 -15.27 -6.14
N ARG A 309 2.27 -16.37 -6.35
CA ARG A 309 2.52 -17.69 -5.75
C ARG A 309 3.84 -18.33 -6.22
N HIS A 310 4.46 -19.14 -5.36
CA HIS A 310 5.48 -20.10 -5.79
C HIS A 310 4.78 -21.46 -5.96
N LYS A 311 5.13 -22.22 -7.01
CA LYS A 311 4.65 -23.60 -7.20
C LYS A 311 4.75 -24.40 -5.90
#